data_AF-A6R7V7-F1
#
_entry.id   AF-A6R7V7-F1
#
_cell.length_a   1.000
_cell.length_b   1.000
_cell.length_c   1.000
_cell.angle_alpha   90.00
_cell.angle_beta   90.00
_cell.angle_gamma   90.00
#
_symmetry.space_group_name_H-M   'P 1'
#
loop_
_entity.id
_entity.type
_entity.pdbx_description
1 polymer ?
#
loop_
_entity_poly.entity_id
_entity_poly.type
_entity_poly.pdbx_seq_one_letter_code
_entity_poly.pdbx_strand_id
1 'polypeptide(L)'
;MSAPTKQLGNLSLGGRMSTTRGQAERRGAVDDEEENSASSSSGEEEVEDSAPGSTKSLVTGNSAILYNVSGLSGEVRARALSGILGKFVVDKCRSSQDGYDFQVLDHGLVHLGNGPMTCSCSEYGDGPKACRHIFWLVDQLHRLTLPKGPGPGISLSRTGQSPNFPPLYELIGGRMEDILLKARWALVDDPSSPEFSEQESGTSMSRPEKVRDILSAFSEATMPDDFRPDQVETIRQSRTPEQCVVQGDFEATMFRLAVHDDNVYRSLRKAMPAPARCAIFFDKVQKKTRALLVDFDRYCQYGTPQRDGTALEIRVVVERLHELVSLSQSTLPLARPIAIGMHQMP
;
A
#
# COMPACT_ATOMS: atom_id res chain seq x y z
N MET A 1 34.10 10.25 28.93
CA MET A 1 35.19 11.22 28.66
C MET A 1 35.65 11.03 27.21
N SER A 2 35.41 12.05 26.36
CA SER A 2 35.97 12.22 25.00
C SER A 2 37.49 12.49 25.07
N ALA A 3 38.37 12.43 24.06
CA ALA A 3 38.40 12.31 22.58
C ALA A 3 39.87 11.86 22.22
N PRO A 4 40.51 12.14 21.05
CA PRO A 4 40.08 12.42 19.66
C PRO A 4 40.91 11.65 18.58
N THR A 5 40.47 11.62 17.32
CA THR A 5 41.40 11.56 16.16
C THR A 5 40.74 12.12 14.89
N LYS A 6 40.67 13.46 14.83
CA LYS A 6 40.65 14.21 13.57
C LYS A 6 42.11 14.37 13.14
N GLN A 7 42.64 13.50 12.28
CA GLN A 7 43.90 13.75 11.53
C GLN A 7 44.26 12.61 10.58
N LEU A 8 43.46 12.36 9.53
CA LEU A 8 43.93 11.63 8.33
C LEU A 8 43.34 12.21 7.03
N GLY A 9 43.06 13.52 7.02
CA GLY A 9 42.93 14.28 5.78
C GLY A 9 44.30 14.83 5.43
N ASN A 10 44.96 14.26 4.41
CA ASN A 10 45.99 14.84 3.53
C ASN A 10 47.04 13.81 3.09
N LEU A 11 46.66 12.83 2.27
CA LEU A 11 47.60 12.16 1.37
C LEU A 11 47.02 12.13 -0.05
N SER A 12 47.31 13.18 -0.79
CA SER A 12 47.24 13.19 -2.26
C SER A 12 48.46 12.46 -2.81
N LEU A 13 48.25 11.43 -3.61
CA LEU A 13 49.28 10.86 -4.48
C LEU A 13 48.73 10.78 -5.91
N GLY A 14 48.93 11.87 -6.65
CA GLY A 14 48.84 11.87 -8.10
C GLY A 14 50.25 11.80 -8.71
N GLY A 15 50.45 10.89 -9.66
CA GLY A 15 51.33 11.13 -10.81
C GLY A 15 52.46 10.13 -11.12
N ARG A 16 52.20 9.27 -12.13
CA ARG A 16 53.11 8.74 -13.20
C ARG A 16 54.24 7.77 -12.78
N MET A 17 54.70 6.78 -13.54
CA MET A 17 54.38 6.04 -14.78
C MET A 17 55.31 4.80 -14.77
N SER A 18 54.98 3.64 -15.36
CA SER A 18 55.59 3.07 -16.61
C SER A 18 55.09 1.62 -16.76
N THR A 19 54.31 1.23 -17.79
CA THR A 19 54.68 0.61 -19.09
C THR A 19 55.58 -0.63 -19.04
N THR A 20 54.99 -1.82 -19.27
CA THR A 20 55.56 -2.95 -20.05
C THR A 20 54.39 -3.91 -20.39
N ARG A 21 53.79 -3.89 -21.59
CA ARG A 21 54.08 -4.63 -22.83
C ARG A 21 54.24 -6.15 -22.67
N GLY A 22 53.25 -6.90 -23.17
CA GLY A 22 53.27 -8.34 -23.43
C GLY A 22 52.07 -8.78 -24.27
N GLN A 23 52.23 -8.78 -25.60
CA GLN A 23 51.41 -9.45 -26.64
C GLN A 23 52.20 -10.75 -26.98
N ALA A 24 51.71 -11.92 -27.40
CA ALA A 24 50.56 -12.39 -28.19
C ALA A 24 50.24 -13.84 -27.73
N GLU A 25 49.12 -14.49 -28.06
CA GLU A 25 48.91 -15.16 -29.35
C GLU A 25 47.42 -15.48 -29.60
N ARG A 26 47.05 -15.40 -30.88
CA ARG A 26 45.79 -15.85 -31.48
C ARG A 26 45.87 -17.34 -31.84
N ARG A 27 44.81 -18.10 -31.57
CA ARG A 27 44.17 -19.13 -32.44
C ARG A 27 42.71 -19.19 -31.97
N GLY A 28 41.64 -19.08 -32.77
CA GLY A 28 41.45 -19.52 -34.15
C GLY A 28 40.72 -20.86 -34.13
N ALA A 29 39.39 -20.86 -34.02
CA ALA A 29 38.50 -21.96 -34.42
C ALA A 29 37.09 -21.40 -34.65
N VAL A 30 36.64 -21.54 -35.89
CA VAL A 30 35.29 -21.35 -36.44
C VAL A 30 34.73 -22.75 -36.65
N ASP A 31 33.45 -22.95 -36.32
CA ASP A 31 32.48 -23.94 -36.83
C ASP A 31 31.15 -23.52 -36.15
N ASP A 32 30.20 -22.81 -36.77
CA ASP A 32 29.26 -23.15 -37.85
C ASP A 32 28.37 -24.38 -37.61
N GLU A 33 27.09 -24.21 -37.99
CA GLU A 33 25.99 -25.19 -38.11
C GLU A 33 25.24 -25.59 -36.81
N GLU A 34 24.06 -25.01 -36.57
CA GLU A 34 22.79 -25.47 -37.16
C GLU A 34 21.56 -25.17 -36.27
N GLU A 35 20.47 -24.94 -36.98
CA GLU A 35 19.14 -24.54 -36.54
C GLU A 35 18.47 -25.59 -35.64
N ASN A 36 17.72 -25.16 -34.62
CA ASN A 36 16.50 -25.89 -34.29
C ASN A 36 15.41 -24.98 -33.72
N SER A 37 14.45 -24.69 -34.59
CA SER A 37 13.14 -24.17 -34.25
C SER A 37 12.33 -25.30 -33.61
N ALA A 38 11.89 -25.13 -32.36
CA ALA A 38 10.91 -26.02 -31.75
C ALA A 38 9.76 -25.21 -31.15
N SER A 39 8.84 -24.86 -32.03
CA SER A 39 7.43 -24.63 -31.70
C SER A 39 6.85 -25.92 -31.11
N SER A 40 6.28 -25.85 -29.91
CA SER A 40 5.38 -26.88 -29.40
C SER A 40 4.03 -26.24 -29.09
N SER A 41 3.13 -26.52 -30.03
CA SER A 41 1.68 -26.43 -29.96
C SER A 41 1.12 -27.66 -29.22
N SER A 42 -0.11 -27.53 -28.71
CA SER A 42 -1.00 -28.54 -28.10
C SER A 42 -0.97 -28.58 -26.56
N GLY A 43 -2.08 -28.63 -25.83
CA GLY A 43 -3.43 -29.01 -26.23
C GLY A 43 -4.49 -28.02 -25.79
N GLU A 44 -5.37 -27.74 -26.74
CA GLU A 44 -6.67 -27.11 -26.54
C GLU A 44 -7.59 -28.18 -25.92
N GLU A 45 -8.08 -27.95 -24.71
CA GLU A 45 -9.19 -28.75 -24.20
C GLU A 45 -10.48 -28.21 -24.82
N GLU A 46 -10.97 -28.95 -25.80
CA GLU A 46 -12.32 -28.81 -26.34
C GLU A 46 -13.34 -29.05 -25.23
N VAL A 47 -14.09 -28.02 -24.86
CA VAL A 47 -15.37 -28.20 -24.16
C VAL A 47 -16.48 -27.89 -25.16
N GLU A 48 -17.28 -28.93 -25.36
CA GLU A 48 -18.25 -29.13 -26.42
C GLU A 48 -19.19 -27.95 -26.67
N ASP A 49 -19.38 -27.72 -27.96
CA ASP A 49 -20.42 -26.90 -28.57
C ASP A 49 -21.82 -27.39 -28.16
N SER A 50 -22.62 -26.49 -27.62
CA SER A 50 -24.06 -26.67 -27.47
C SER A 50 -24.77 -25.42 -27.98
N ALA A 51 -25.15 -25.49 -29.25
CA ALA A 51 -26.23 -24.81 -29.97
C ALA A 51 -26.19 -23.25 -30.11
N PRO A 52 -26.48 -22.72 -31.32
CA PRO A 52 -26.40 -21.30 -31.62
C PRO A 52 -27.68 -20.57 -31.19
N GLY A 53 -27.64 -19.93 -30.03
CA GLY A 53 -28.77 -19.14 -29.52
C GLY A 53 -28.36 -18.05 -28.53
N SER A 54 -27.78 -16.96 -29.03
CA SER A 54 -27.87 -15.60 -28.45
C SER A 54 -27.80 -15.43 -26.91
N THR A 55 -26.71 -15.85 -26.25
CA THR A 55 -26.48 -15.57 -24.80
C THR A 55 -25.18 -14.81 -24.48
N LYS A 56 -24.28 -14.54 -25.45
CA LYS A 56 -22.98 -13.88 -25.23
C LYS A 56 -23.04 -12.36 -24.93
N SER A 57 -24.23 -11.80 -24.74
CA SER A 57 -24.43 -10.34 -24.62
C SER A 57 -24.79 -9.87 -23.23
N LEU A 58 -25.16 -10.78 -22.32
CA LEU A 58 -25.58 -10.47 -20.97
C LEU A 58 -24.54 -10.97 -19.97
N VAL A 59 -24.13 -10.11 -19.04
CA VAL A 59 -23.09 -10.36 -18.05
C VAL A 59 -23.66 -10.05 -16.68
N THR A 60 -23.55 -10.98 -15.73
CA THR A 60 -23.94 -10.74 -14.35
C THR A 60 -22.68 -10.61 -13.50
N GLY A 61 -22.54 -9.49 -12.80
CA GLY A 61 -21.41 -9.21 -11.93
C GLY A 61 -21.61 -9.71 -10.49
N ASN A 62 -20.63 -9.39 -9.65
CA ASN A 62 -20.66 -9.69 -8.21
C ASN A 62 -21.81 -8.96 -7.46
N SER A 63 -22.41 -7.93 -8.08
CA SER A 63 -23.60 -7.23 -7.59
C SER A 63 -24.93 -7.96 -7.83
N ALA A 64 -24.91 -9.07 -8.57
CA ALA A 64 -26.10 -9.76 -9.09
C ALA A 64 -26.96 -8.90 -10.04
N ILE A 65 -26.40 -7.82 -10.60
CA ILE A 65 -27.03 -7.00 -11.64
C ILE A 65 -26.67 -7.56 -13.02
N LEU A 66 -27.68 -7.69 -13.87
CA LEU A 66 -27.55 -8.12 -15.25
C LEU A 66 -27.19 -6.92 -16.14
N TYR A 67 -26.09 -6.99 -16.87
CA TYR A 67 -25.63 -5.95 -17.80
C TYR A 67 -25.62 -6.44 -19.24
N ASN A 68 -26.09 -5.61 -20.16
CA ASN A 68 -26.00 -5.87 -21.60
C ASN A 68 -24.78 -5.17 -22.20
N VAL A 69 -23.85 -5.97 -22.73
CA VAL A 69 -22.57 -5.53 -23.32
C VAL A 69 -22.50 -5.70 -24.85
N SER A 70 -23.62 -6.05 -25.48
CA SER A 70 -23.71 -6.23 -26.95
C SER A 70 -23.27 -4.99 -27.72
N GLY A 71 -23.62 -3.79 -27.22
CA GLY A 71 -23.30 -2.49 -27.84
C GLY A 71 -21.84 -2.02 -27.68
N LEU A 72 -20.99 -2.77 -26.97
CA LEU A 72 -19.59 -2.41 -26.73
C LEU A 72 -18.66 -3.02 -27.79
N SER A 73 -17.70 -2.24 -28.27
CA SER A 73 -16.58 -2.72 -29.11
C SER A 73 -15.71 -3.72 -28.34
N GLY A 74 -15.07 -4.68 -29.02
CA GLY A 74 -14.33 -5.79 -28.38
C GLY A 74 -13.38 -5.39 -27.24
N GLU A 75 -12.57 -4.35 -27.43
CA GLU A 75 -11.66 -3.84 -26.40
C GLU A 75 -12.39 -3.30 -25.15
N VAL A 76 -13.44 -2.51 -25.35
CA VAL A 76 -14.25 -1.94 -24.25
C VAL A 76 -15.09 -3.03 -23.58
N ARG A 77 -15.55 -4.02 -24.33
CA ARG A 77 -16.25 -5.20 -23.80
C ARG A 77 -15.34 -6.00 -22.88
N ALA A 78 -14.07 -6.23 -23.25
CA ALA A 78 -13.10 -6.90 -22.40
C ALA A 78 -12.86 -6.13 -21.08
N ARG A 79 -12.74 -4.80 -21.15
CA ARG A 79 -12.63 -3.94 -19.96
C ARG A 79 -13.89 -3.99 -19.08
N ALA A 80 -15.07 -3.99 -19.69
CA ALA A 80 -16.34 -4.11 -18.98
C ALA A 80 -16.47 -5.45 -18.27
N LEU A 81 -16.16 -6.56 -18.95
CA LEU A 81 -16.13 -7.89 -18.35
C LEU A 81 -15.15 -7.95 -17.18
N SER A 82 -13.93 -7.44 -17.36
CA SER A 82 -12.90 -7.39 -16.31
C SER A 82 -13.33 -6.54 -15.11
N GLY A 83 -14.01 -5.42 -15.34
CA GLY A 83 -14.55 -4.57 -14.26
C GLY A 83 -15.69 -5.25 -13.50
N ILE A 84 -16.70 -5.75 -14.20
CA ILE A 84 -17.94 -6.31 -13.62
C ILE A 84 -17.70 -7.64 -12.89
N LEU A 85 -16.84 -8.50 -13.44
CA LEU A 85 -16.46 -9.78 -12.83
C LEU A 85 -15.28 -9.62 -11.84
N GLY A 86 -14.57 -8.50 -11.93
CA GLY A 86 -13.41 -8.21 -11.13
C GLY A 86 -13.72 -8.02 -9.64
N LYS A 87 -12.70 -8.23 -8.82
CA LYS A 87 -12.73 -7.98 -7.38
C LYS A 87 -11.81 -6.81 -7.07
N PHE A 88 -12.37 -5.60 -7.12
CA PHE A 88 -11.68 -4.40 -6.67
C PHE A 88 -12.24 -3.98 -5.31
N VAL A 89 -11.50 -3.11 -4.62
CA VAL A 89 -11.91 -2.54 -3.34
C VAL A 89 -11.57 -1.06 -3.37
N VAL A 90 -12.50 -0.23 -2.89
CA VAL A 90 -12.28 1.20 -2.63
C VAL A 90 -11.58 1.33 -1.30
N ASP A 91 -10.39 1.94 -1.29
CA ASP A 91 -9.66 2.27 -0.07
C ASP A 91 -10.26 3.51 0.59
N LYS A 92 -10.52 4.56 -0.20
CA LYS A 92 -11.00 5.86 0.26
C LYS A 92 -11.91 6.53 -0.76
N CYS A 93 -12.88 7.29 -0.27
CA CYS A 93 -13.68 8.23 -1.04
C CYS A 93 -13.38 9.65 -0.53
N ARG A 94 -13.11 10.60 -1.41
CA ARG A 94 -12.97 12.02 -1.05
C ARG A 94 -14.05 12.85 -1.73
N SER A 95 -14.53 13.89 -1.06
CA SER A 95 -15.34 14.92 -1.71
C SER A 95 -14.43 15.86 -2.51
N SER A 96 -14.78 16.11 -3.77
CA SER A 96 -14.14 17.11 -4.65
C SER A 96 -15.05 18.33 -4.79
N GLN A 97 -14.55 19.40 -5.41
CA GLN A 97 -15.33 20.63 -5.67
C GLN A 97 -16.53 20.39 -6.60
N ASP A 98 -16.46 19.41 -7.48
CA ASP A 98 -17.48 19.10 -8.50
C ASP A 98 -18.04 17.67 -8.41
N GLY A 99 -17.72 16.93 -7.34
CA GLY A 99 -18.05 15.52 -7.26
C GLY A 99 -17.38 14.76 -6.13
N TYR A 100 -17.07 13.49 -6.38
CA TYR A 100 -16.42 12.56 -5.46
C TYR A 100 -15.31 11.79 -6.18
N ASP A 101 -14.18 11.59 -5.52
CA ASP A 101 -13.12 10.73 -6.05
C ASP A 101 -12.98 9.45 -5.23
N PHE A 102 -12.98 8.32 -5.94
CA PHE A 102 -12.85 6.99 -5.39
C PHE A 102 -11.45 6.45 -5.67
N GLN A 103 -10.70 6.16 -4.62
CA GLN A 103 -9.39 5.53 -4.73
C GLN A 103 -9.54 4.01 -4.72
N VAL A 104 -9.34 3.39 -5.88
CA VAL A 104 -9.37 1.94 -6.06
C VAL A 104 -7.96 1.37 -5.85
N LEU A 105 -7.86 0.25 -5.12
CA LEU A 105 -6.58 -0.36 -4.67
C LEU A 105 -5.57 -0.72 -5.78
N ASP A 106 -5.98 -0.72 -7.05
CA ASP A 106 -5.15 -0.93 -8.25
C ASP A 106 -4.76 0.39 -8.96
N HIS A 107 -4.51 1.46 -8.18
CA HIS A 107 -4.03 2.77 -8.66
C HIS A 107 -5.01 3.57 -9.56
N GLY A 108 -6.28 3.17 -9.61
CA GLY A 108 -7.34 3.94 -10.26
C GLY A 108 -7.95 4.95 -9.30
N LEU A 109 -7.65 6.24 -9.45
CA LEU A 109 -8.46 7.32 -8.89
C LEU A 109 -9.60 7.59 -9.86
N VAL A 110 -10.82 7.19 -9.50
CA VAL A 110 -12.01 7.38 -10.34
C VAL A 110 -12.77 8.62 -9.85
N HIS A 111 -12.89 9.62 -10.72
CA HIS A 111 -13.65 10.83 -10.45
C HIS A 111 -15.10 10.67 -10.90
N LEU A 112 -16.03 10.99 -10.01
CA LEU A 112 -17.47 11.03 -10.24
C LEU A 112 -17.99 12.44 -9.98
N GLY A 113 -18.23 13.21 -11.04
CA GLY A 113 -18.85 14.53 -10.97
C GLY A 113 -20.06 14.66 -11.89
N ASN A 114 -20.47 15.90 -12.17
CA ASN A 114 -21.54 16.21 -13.13
C ASN A 114 -21.23 15.78 -14.58
N GLY A 115 -19.97 15.44 -14.89
CA GLY A 115 -19.51 15.01 -16.21
C GLY A 115 -19.34 13.49 -16.37
N PRO A 116 -18.74 13.05 -17.50
CA PRO A 116 -18.35 11.65 -17.65
C PRO A 116 -17.31 11.28 -16.57
N MET A 117 -17.42 10.05 -16.03
CA MET A 117 -16.43 9.58 -15.06
C MET A 117 -15.05 9.50 -15.70
N THR A 118 -14.04 9.97 -14.98
CA THR A 118 -12.64 9.91 -15.42
C THR A 118 -11.84 9.01 -14.49
N CYS A 119 -10.71 8.48 -14.98
CA CYS A 119 -9.84 7.65 -14.15
C CYS A 119 -8.37 7.94 -14.41
N SER A 120 -7.55 7.95 -13.35
CA SER A 120 -6.10 8.16 -13.45
C SER A 120 -5.30 6.92 -13.91
N CYS A 121 -5.95 5.80 -14.21
CA CYS A 121 -5.24 4.58 -14.63
C CYS A 121 -4.77 4.66 -16.09
N SER A 122 -3.71 3.94 -16.41
CA SER A 122 -3.11 3.90 -17.75
C SER A 122 -4.06 3.42 -18.85
N GLU A 123 -5.06 2.60 -18.55
CA GLU A 123 -6.07 2.14 -19.52
C GLU A 123 -7.08 3.20 -19.94
N TYR A 124 -7.25 4.24 -19.14
CA TYR A 124 -8.18 5.33 -19.46
C TYR A 124 -7.65 6.15 -20.63
N GLY A 125 -6.35 6.51 -20.59
CA GLY A 125 -5.65 7.22 -21.67
C GLY A 125 -6.35 8.50 -22.11
N ASP A 126 -6.09 8.95 -23.34
CA ASP A 126 -6.63 10.20 -23.92
C ASP A 126 -8.00 10.04 -24.62
N GLY A 127 -8.71 8.93 -24.40
CA GLY A 127 -9.94 8.60 -25.12
C GLY A 127 -11.19 8.51 -24.23
N PRO A 128 -12.41 8.65 -24.80
CA PRO A 128 -13.67 8.54 -24.05
C PRO A 128 -14.07 7.08 -23.76
N LYS A 129 -13.10 6.20 -23.47
CA LYS A 129 -13.32 4.78 -23.20
C LYS A 129 -13.15 4.54 -21.70
N ALA A 130 -14.19 4.03 -21.05
CA ALA A 130 -14.08 3.62 -19.66
C ALA A 130 -13.02 2.52 -19.48
N CYS A 131 -12.29 2.62 -18.38
CA CYS A 131 -11.39 1.58 -17.90
C CYS A 131 -12.16 0.57 -17.04
N ARG A 132 -11.50 -0.54 -16.67
CA ARG A 132 -12.07 -1.55 -15.77
C ARG A 132 -12.55 -0.98 -14.43
N HIS A 133 -11.88 0.05 -13.89
CA HIS A 133 -12.23 0.68 -12.61
C HIS A 133 -13.58 1.40 -12.66
N ILE A 134 -13.86 2.09 -13.77
CA ILE A 134 -15.13 2.79 -13.97
C ILE A 134 -16.27 1.76 -14.05
N PHE A 135 -16.12 0.70 -14.84
CA PHE A 135 -17.13 -0.36 -14.93
C PHE A 135 -17.41 -1.04 -13.59
N TRP A 136 -16.36 -1.32 -12.82
CA TRP A 136 -16.51 -1.88 -11.49
C TRP A 136 -17.20 -0.91 -10.51
N LEU A 137 -16.83 0.37 -10.52
CA LEU A 137 -17.45 1.37 -9.63
C LEU A 137 -18.93 1.55 -9.97
N VAL A 138 -19.29 1.59 -11.25
CA VAL A 138 -20.67 1.63 -11.72
C VAL A 138 -21.47 0.44 -11.20
N ASP A 139 -20.89 -0.77 -11.22
CA ASP A 139 -21.50 -1.98 -10.67
C ASP A 139 -21.84 -1.86 -9.17
N GLN A 140 -20.89 -1.37 -8.37
CA GLN A 140 -21.08 -1.17 -6.95
C GLN A 140 -22.09 -0.06 -6.63
N LEU A 141 -22.05 1.05 -7.37
CA LEU A 141 -22.98 2.16 -7.16
C LEU A 141 -24.41 1.78 -7.57
N HIS A 142 -24.59 1.07 -8.68
CA HIS A 142 -25.91 0.56 -9.09
C HIS A 142 -26.49 -0.39 -8.04
N ARG A 143 -25.66 -1.27 -7.46
CA ARG A 143 -26.10 -2.17 -6.37
C ARG A 143 -26.69 -1.43 -5.18
N LEU A 144 -26.18 -0.24 -4.88
CA LEU A 144 -26.56 0.54 -3.71
C LEU A 144 -27.66 1.56 -3.99
N THR A 145 -27.86 1.92 -5.26
CA THR A 145 -28.80 2.97 -5.68
C THR A 145 -30.06 2.43 -6.35
N LEU A 146 -29.98 1.31 -7.07
CA LEU A 146 -31.13 0.76 -7.78
C LEU A 146 -31.96 -0.16 -6.86
N PRO A 147 -33.30 -0.06 -6.92
CA PRO A 147 -34.17 -1.03 -6.25
C PRO A 147 -33.95 -2.43 -6.85
N LYS A 148 -34.10 -3.47 -6.02
CA LYS A 148 -33.90 -4.87 -6.43
C LYS A 148 -34.81 -5.23 -7.62
N GLY A 149 -34.20 -5.45 -8.78
CA GLY A 149 -34.83 -5.96 -9.99
C GLY A 149 -34.78 -5.01 -11.19
N PRO A 150 -33.59 -4.65 -11.72
CA PRO A 150 -33.48 -3.81 -12.91
C PRO A 150 -33.77 -4.61 -14.20
N GLY A 151 -35.05 -4.88 -14.49
CA GLY A 151 -35.57 -5.23 -15.82
C GLY A 151 -34.75 -6.22 -16.67
N PRO A 152 -34.80 -6.14 -18.02
CA PRO A 152 -34.14 -7.09 -18.93
C PRO A 152 -32.61 -6.90 -19.06
N GLY A 153 -31.96 -6.30 -18.07
CA GLY A 153 -30.53 -6.01 -18.04
C GLY A 153 -30.17 -4.58 -18.43
N ILE A 154 -29.21 -4.00 -17.72
CA ILE A 154 -28.76 -2.62 -17.89
C ILE A 154 -27.77 -2.52 -19.05
N SER A 155 -28.11 -1.79 -20.10
CA SER A 155 -27.20 -1.54 -21.23
C SER A 155 -26.05 -0.62 -20.81
N LEU A 156 -24.81 -1.04 -21.01
CA LEU A 156 -23.62 -0.23 -20.74
C LEU A 156 -23.15 0.50 -22.01
N SER A 157 -22.71 1.75 -21.85
CA SER A 157 -22.09 2.52 -22.93
C SER A 157 -20.56 2.47 -22.87
N ARG A 158 -19.90 3.08 -23.87
CA ARG A 158 -18.44 3.14 -23.96
C ARG A 158 -17.79 3.93 -22.81
N THR A 159 -18.53 4.83 -22.16
CA THR A 159 -18.08 5.62 -21.00
C THR A 159 -18.37 4.92 -19.67
N GLY A 160 -18.88 3.69 -19.70
CA GLY A 160 -19.17 2.90 -18.51
C GLY A 160 -20.55 3.17 -17.90
N GLN A 161 -21.13 4.34 -18.16
CA GLN A 161 -22.48 4.67 -17.70
C GLN A 161 -23.55 4.11 -18.64
N SER A 162 -24.74 3.84 -18.10
CA SER A 162 -25.89 3.40 -18.90
C SER A 162 -26.64 4.60 -19.47
N PRO A 163 -27.00 4.62 -20.77
CA PRO A 163 -27.81 5.70 -21.34
C PRO A 163 -29.26 5.67 -20.85
N ASN A 164 -29.69 4.58 -20.22
CA ASN A 164 -31.06 4.40 -19.73
C ASN A 164 -31.29 5.02 -18.34
N PHE A 165 -30.23 5.49 -17.69
CA PHE A 165 -30.27 6.10 -16.37
C PHE A 165 -29.66 7.51 -16.45
N PRO A 166 -30.10 8.44 -15.58
CA PRO A 166 -29.41 9.71 -15.43
C PRO A 166 -27.95 9.47 -15.00
N PRO A 167 -27.05 10.45 -15.23
CA PRO A 167 -25.67 10.39 -14.76
C PRO A 167 -25.61 9.93 -13.31
N LEU A 168 -24.65 9.08 -13.00
CA LEU A 168 -24.58 8.42 -11.70
C LEU A 168 -24.48 9.41 -10.53
N TYR A 169 -23.87 10.57 -10.76
CA TYR A 169 -23.83 11.67 -9.80
C TYR A 169 -25.23 12.20 -9.47
N GLU A 170 -26.09 12.40 -10.47
CA GLU A 170 -27.49 12.80 -10.29
C GLU A 170 -28.34 11.68 -9.67
N LEU A 171 -28.10 10.43 -10.09
CA LEU A 171 -28.81 9.26 -9.57
C LEU A 171 -28.56 9.07 -8.07
N ILE A 172 -27.33 9.31 -7.63
CA ILE A 172 -26.92 9.27 -6.23
C ILE A 172 -27.46 10.48 -5.47
N GLY A 173 -27.32 11.69 -6.04
CA GLY A 173 -27.73 12.94 -5.42
C GLY A 173 -27.17 13.10 -4.01
N GLY A 174 -27.99 13.59 -3.08
CA GLY A 174 -27.61 13.78 -1.67
C GLY A 174 -27.48 12.48 -0.85
N ARG A 175 -27.52 11.29 -1.47
CA ARG A 175 -27.43 9.99 -0.76
C ARG A 175 -26.02 9.42 -0.72
N MET A 176 -24.99 10.20 -1.07
CA MET A 176 -23.62 9.69 -1.11
C MET A 176 -23.16 9.17 0.26
N GLU A 177 -23.42 9.90 1.34
CA GLU A 177 -23.05 9.49 2.71
C GLU A 177 -23.68 8.13 3.08
N ASP A 178 -24.97 7.92 2.77
CA ASP A 178 -25.67 6.65 3.00
C ASP A 178 -25.05 5.50 2.20
N ILE A 179 -24.63 5.77 0.95
CA ILE A 179 -23.99 4.80 0.06
C ILE A 179 -22.63 4.41 0.63
N LEU A 180 -21.83 5.38 1.06
CA LEU A 180 -20.52 5.13 1.66
C LEU A 180 -20.65 4.31 2.95
N LEU A 181 -21.64 4.62 3.79
CA LEU A 181 -21.92 3.85 5.01
C LEU A 181 -22.32 2.41 4.69
N LYS A 182 -23.23 2.21 3.73
CA LYS A 182 -23.67 0.86 3.29
C LYS A 182 -22.54 0.06 2.64
N ALA A 183 -21.68 0.74 1.87
CA ALA A 183 -20.51 0.14 1.22
C ALA A 183 -19.33 -0.07 2.17
N ARG A 184 -19.36 0.54 3.37
CA ARG A 184 -18.25 0.62 4.33
C ARG A 184 -17.00 1.29 3.73
N TRP A 185 -17.19 2.31 2.91
CA TRP A 185 -16.10 3.12 2.36
C TRP A 185 -15.88 4.36 3.23
N ALA A 186 -14.62 4.68 3.54
CA ALA A 186 -14.28 5.84 4.34
C ALA A 186 -14.42 7.12 3.50
N LEU A 187 -15.27 8.06 3.93
CA LEU A 187 -15.35 9.42 3.38
C LEU A 187 -14.28 10.30 4.03
N VAL A 188 -13.56 11.05 3.20
CA VAL A 188 -12.60 12.07 3.62
C VAL A 188 -13.13 13.43 3.17
N ASP A 189 -13.51 14.28 4.13
CA ASP A 189 -14.02 15.63 3.90
C ASP A 189 -12.87 16.65 3.94
N ASP A 190 -12.28 17.00 2.80
CA ASP A 190 -11.58 18.30 2.66
C ASP A 190 -11.41 18.73 1.17
N PRO A 191 -12.03 19.84 0.73
CA PRO A 191 -11.87 20.41 -0.60
C PRO A 191 -10.72 21.43 -0.75
N SER A 192 -9.79 21.56 0.21
CA SER A 192 -8.76 22.61 0.16
C SER A 192 -7.39 22.23 0.76
N SER A 193 -6.76 21.18 0.26
CA SER A 193 -5.32 20.99 0.48
C SER A 193 -4.63 20.35 -0.74
N PRO A 194 -3.60 20.99 -1.33
CA PRO A 194 -2.78 20.35 -2.34
C PRO A 194 -1.96 19.27 -1.65
N GLU A 195 -2.13 18.02 -2.09
CA GLU A 195 -1.31 16.87 -1.69
C GLU A 195 -1.21 16.58 -0.18
N PHE A 196 -1.73 15.42 0.23
CA PHE A 196 -1.35 14.76 1.48
C PHE A 196 -1.50 15.57 2.78
N SER A 197 -2.73 15.64 3.31
CA SER A 197 -2.93 15.80 4.75
C SER A 197 -3.78 14.65 5.28
N GLU A 198 -3.09 13.58 5.73
CA GLU A 198 -3.63 12.60 6.67
C GLU A 198 -3.88 13.33 8.02
N GLN A 199 -4.91 14.15 8.08
CA GLN A 199 -5.37 14.76 9.32
C GLN A 199 -6.45 13.87 9.92
N GLU A 200 -6.02 12.68 10.35
CA GLU A 200 -6.73 11.95 11.41
C GLU A 200 -6.71 12.86 12.65
N SER A 201 -7.88 13.38 13.02
CA SER A 201 -8.06 14.14 14.24
C SER A 201 -7.73 13.26 15.45
N GLY A 202 -6.53 13.46 15.98
CA GLY A 202 -5.96 12.77 17.13
C GLY A 202 -4.47 12.54 16.94
N THR A 203 -3.65 13.55 17.24
CA THR A 203 -2.17 13.43 17.32
C THR A 203 -1.55 12.65 16.15
N SER A 204 -1.91 13.00 14.92
CA SER A 204 -1.51 12.25 13.73
C SER A 204 0.02 12.24 13.58
N MET A 205 0.63 11.06 13.67
CA MET A 205 2.06 10.88 13.44
C MET A 205 2.51 11.53 12.13
N SER A 206 3.61 12.27 12.20
CA SER A 206 4.34 12.78 11.05
C SER A 206 4.81 11.62 10.17
N ARG A 207 5.05 11.89 8.87
CA ARG A 207 5.54 10.87 7.94
C ARG A 207 6.78 10.11 8.46
N PRO A 208 7.79 10.76 9.05
CA PRO A 208 8.94 10.06 9.60
C PRO A 208 8.61 9.18 10.81
N GLU A 209 7.68 9.59 11.67
CA GLU A 209 7.19 8.75 12.77
C GLU A 209 6.48 7.51 12.22
N LYS A 210 5.67 7.67 11.18
CA LYS A 210 5.03 6.53 10.47
C LYS A 210 6.07 5.60 9.85
N VAL A 211 7.13 6.14 9.25
CA VAL A 211 8.24 5.34 8.71
C VAL A 211 9.01 4.61 9.82
N ARG A 212 9.28 5.26 10.97
CA ARG A 212 9.90 4.60 12.13
C ARG A 212 9.04 3.45 12.64
N ASP A 213 7.74 3.66 12.76
CA ASP A 213 6.81 2.61 13.17
C ASP A 213 6.85 1.42 12.20
N ILE A 214 6.81 1.67 10.89
CA ILE A 214 6.93 0.62 9.87
C ILE A 214 8.28 -0.11 9.94
N LEU A 215 9.40 0.63 9.89
CA LEU A 215 10.73 0.02 9.80
C LEU A 215 11.15 -0.65 11.10
N SER A 216 10.73 -0.13 12.25
CA SER A 216 10.98 -0.78 13.53
C SER A 216 10.36 -2.17 13.57
N ALA A 217 9.23 -2.42 12.90
CA ALA A 217 8.56 -3.72 12.88
C ALA A 217 9.43 -4.84 12.28
N PHE A 218 10.44 -4.50 11.47
CA PHE A 218 11.42 -5.47 10.93
C PHE A 218 12.55 -5.78 11.91
N SER A 219 12.73 -4.97 12.95
CA SER A 219 13.67 -5.25 14.04
C SER A 219 12.97 -6.01 15.16
N GLU A 220 13.65 -7.03 15.70
CA GLU A 220 13.09 -7.90 16.74
C GLU A 220 12.83 -7.17 18.07
N ALA A 221 13.73 -6.27 18.48
CA ALA A 221 13.71 -5.67 19.82
C ALA A 221 13.52 -4.14 19.83
N THR A 222 13.77 -3.47 18.71
CA THR A 222 13.76 -2.01 18.64
C THR A 222 12.32 -1.49 18.61
N MET A 223 11.99 -0.56 19.51
CA MET A 223 10.70 0.12 19.52
C MET A 223 10.67 1.24 18.47
N PRO A 224 9.48 1.70 18.02
CA PRO A 224 9.37 2.80 17.07
C PRO A 224 10.13 4.08 17.50
N ASP A 225 10.12 4.41 18.79
CA ASP A 225 10.82 5.59 19.31
C ASP A 225 12.34 5.39 19.44
N ASP A 226 12.77 4.13 19.60
CA ASP A 226 14.18 3.76 19.67
C ASP A 226 14.81 3.55 18.27
N PHE A 227 14.00 3.57 17.20
CA PHE A 227 14.47 3.28 15.85
C PHE A 227 15.18 4.47 15.21
N ARG A 228 16.50 4.34 15.05
CA ARG A 228 17.38 5.28 14.33
C ARG A 228 17.19 6.75 14.78
N PRO A 229 17.42 7.06 16.07
CA PRO A 229 17.28 8.43 16.58
C PRO A 229 18.23 9.41 15.88
N ASP A 230 19.35 8.93 15.34
CA ASP A 230 20.34 9.67 14.55
C ASP A 230 19.76 10.30 13.29
N GLN A 231 18.71 9.71 12.71
CA GLN A 231 18.12 10.23 11.48
C GLN A 231 17.17 11.40 11.74
N VAL A 232 16.68 11.57 12.98
CA VAL A 232 15.57 12.48 13.31
C VAL A 232 15.90 13.95 13.00
N GLU A 233 17.12 14.37 13.29
CA GLU A 233 17.58 15.75 13.03
C GLU A 233 17.68 16.07 11.54
N THR A 234 17.91 15.05 10.71
CA THR A 234 18.19 15.20 9.28
C THR A 234 16.96 15.01 8.40
N ILE A 235 15.82 14.63 8.98
CA ILE A 235 14.52 14.41 8.32
C ILE A 235 14.03 15.64 7.53
N ARG A 236 14.28 16.85 8.04
CA ARG A 236 13.72 18.08 7.46
C ARG A 236 14.42 18.53 6.19
N GLN A 237 15.54 17.92 5.85
CA GLN A 237 16.29 18.25 4.65
C GLN A 237 15.68 17.54 3.46
N SER A 238 15.24 18.29 2.45
CA SER A 238 14.83 17.72 1.17
C SER A 238 16.02 17.03 0.51
N ARG A 239 15.80 15.82 -0.02
CA ARG A 239 16.83 15.00 -0.67
C ARG A 239 16.30 14.42 -1.96
N THR A 240 17.16 14.30 -2.96
CA THR A 240 16.88 13.44 -4.11
C THR A 240 17.06 11.96 -3.73
N PRO A 241 16.50 11.01 -4.51
CA PRO A 241 16.67 9.58 -4.24
C PRO A 241 18.14 9.15 -4.12
N GLU A 242 19.03 9.72 -4.93
CA GLU A 242 20.47 9.42 -4.91
C GLU A 242 21.13 9.92 -3.62
N GLN A 243 20.66 11.04 -3.09
CA GLN A 243 21.14 11.62 -1.83
C GLN A 243 20.57 10.89 -0.60
N CYS A 244 19.53 10.08 -0.77
CA CYS A 244 19.00 9.24 0.29
C CYS A 244 19.87 8.00 0.54
N VAL A 245 20.72 7.61 -0.40
CA VAL A 245 21.57 6.43 -0.29
C VAL A 245 22.71 6.66 0.71
N VAL A 246 22.80 5.78 1.70
CA VAL A 246 23.89 5.74 2.68
C VAL A 246 24.69 4.46 2.43
N GLN A 247 25.92 4.63 1.95
CA GLN A 247 26.78 3.50 1.65
C GLN A 247 27.04 2.65 2.90
N GLY A 248 26.72 1.35 2.81
CA GLY A 248 26.89 0.40 3.91
C GLY A 248 25.78 0.41 4.96
N ASP A 249 24.74 1.24 4.82
CA ASP A 249 23.63 1.35 5.77
C ASP A 249 22.29 1.32 5.04
N PHE A 250 21.76 0.11 4.87
CA PHE A 250 20.48 -0.12 4.19
C PHE A 250 19.30 0.44 4.98
N GLU A 251 19.31 0.34 6.31
CA GLU A 251 18.23 0.86 7.15
C GLU A 251 18.12 2.38 7.03
N ALA A 252 19.24 3.10 7.08
CA ALA A 252 19.25 4.55 6.86
C ALA A 252 18.79 4.92 5.45
N THR A 253 19.25 4.16 4.45
CA THR A 253 18.85 4.36 3.06
C THR A 253 17.35 4.20 2.89
N MET A 254 16.78 3.09 3.40
CA MET A 254 15.35 2.82 3.31
C MET A 254 14.53 3.82 4.11
N PHE A 255 15.00 4.23 5.29
CA PHE A 255 14.36 5.28 6.09
C PHE A 255 14.27 6.60 5.31
N ARG A 256 15.38 7.07 4.75
CA ARG A 256 15.42 8.33 3.98
C ARG A 256 14.55 8.25 2.73
N LEU A 257 14.65 7.15 1.98
CA LEU A 257 13.82 6.93 0.80
C LEU A 257 12.33 6.92 1.18
N ALA A 258 11.93 6.22 2.22
CA ALA A 258 10.52 6.18 2.65
C ALA A 258 10.02 7.55 3.14
N VAL A 259 10.87 8.35 3.78
CA VAL A 259 10.51 9.70 4.21
C VAL A 259 10.32 10.64 3.01
N HIS A 260 11.11 10.53 1.95
CA HIS A 260 11.10 11.49 0.84
C HIS A 260 10.43 11.00 -0.45
N ASP A 261 10.22 9.70 -0.63
CA ASP A 261 9.59 9.09 -1.81
C ASP A 261 8.27 8.39 -1.44
N ASP A 262 7.19 8.78 -2.11
CA ASP A 262 5.86 8.23 -1.87
C ASP A 262 5.66 6.80 -2.35
N ASN A 263 6.33 6.38 -3.40
CA ASN A 263 6.21 5.02 -3.92
C ASN A 263 6.85 4.03 -2.95
N VAL A 264 8.01 4.39 -2.40
CA VAL A 264 8.69 3.60 -1.36
C VAL A 264 7.84 3.54 -0.09
N TYR A 265 7.34 4.68 0.39
CA TYR A 265 6.46 4.72 1.57
C TYR A 265 5.21 3.85 1.39
N ARG A 266 4.51 3.98 0.25
CA ARG A 266 3.30 3.17 -0.03
C ARG A 266 3.63 1.68 -0.12
N SER A 267 4.76 1.33 -0.72
CA SER A 267 5.21 -0.08 -0.82
C SER A 267 5.50 -0.67 0.57
N LEU A 268 6.19 0.08 1.43
CA LEU A 268 6.44 -0.34 2.82
C LEU A 268 5.15 -0.46 3.63
N ARG A 269 4.20 0.47 3.47
CA ARG A 269 2.89 0.39 4.13
C ARG A 269 2.08 -0.83 3.68
N LYS A 270 2.18 -1.22 2.40
CA LYS A 270 1.58 -2.47 1.88
C LYS A 270 2.26 -3.71 2.46
N ALA A 271 3.60 -3.70 2.51
CA ALA A 271 4.38 -4.81 3.05
C ALA A 271 4.17 -5.01 4.56
N MET A 272 3.94 -3.92 5.29
CA MET A 272 3.80 -3.91 6.75
C MET A 272 2.56 -3.12 7.18
N PRO A 273 1.37 -3.74 7.10
CA PRO A 273 0.10 -3.05 7.37
C PRO A 273 -0.09 -2.76 8.86
N ALA A 274 -0.98 -1.81 9.18
CA ALA A 274 -1.21 -1.36 10.56
C ALA A 274 -1.58 -2.47 11.56
N PRO A 275 -2.45 -3.45 11.23
CA PRO A 275 -2.75 -4.55 12.16
C PRO A 275 -1.52 -5.39 12.51
N ALA A 276 -0.63 -5.64 11.54
CA ALA A 276 0.61 -6.39 11.74
C ALA A 276 1.58 -5.60 12.63
N ARG A 277 1.76 -4.31 12.37
CA ARG A 277 2.59 -3.42 13.21
C ARG A 277 2.12 -3.40 14.65
N CYS A 278 0.81 -3.28 14.85
CA CYS A 278 0.20 -3.28 16.18
C CYS A 278 0.47 -4.59 16.93
N ALA A 279 0.28 -5.75 16.28
CA ALA A 279 0.58 -7.05 16.88
C ALA A 279 2.07 -7.18 17.26
N ILE A 280 2.98 -6.78 16.36
CA ILE A 280 4.44 -6.80 16.59
C ILE A 280 4.81 -5.87 17.74
N PHE A 281 4.22 -4.68 17.81
CA PHE A 281 4.44 -3.73 18.90
C PHE A 281 4.09 -4.34 20.26
N PHE A 282 2.91 -4.97 20.38
CA PHE A 282 2.51 -5.62 21.63
C PHE A 282 3.40 -6.82 21.99
N ASP A 283 3.84 -7.61 21.00
CA ASP A 283 4.81 -8.69 21.24
C ASP A 283 6.13 -8.13 21.80
N LYS A 284 6.62 -7.01 21.26
CA LYS A 284 7.82 -6.33 21.78
C LYS A 284 7.65 -5.82 23.20
N VAL A 285 6.53 -5.17 23.51
CA VAL A 285 6.22 -4.71 24.87
C VAL A 285 6.17 -5.90 25.83
N GLN A 286 5.55 -7.01 25.44
CA GLN A 286 5.48 -8.22 26.26
C GLN A 286 6.85 -8.87 26.45
N LYS A 287 7.70 -8.90 25.42
CA LYS A 287 9.08 -9.39 25.50
C LYS A 287 9.93 -8.51 26.42
N LYS A 288 9.88 -7.18 26.26
CA LYS A 288 10.59 -6.23 27.14
C LYS A 288 10.13 -6.37 28.61
N THR A 289 8.83 -6.53 28.84
CA THR A 289 8.27 -6.76 30.18
C THR A 289 8.79 -8.05 30.81
N ARG A 290 8.75 -9.17 30.06
CA ARG A 290 9.28 -10.46 30.53
C ARG A 290 10.78 -10.40 30.83
N ALA A 291 11.55 -9.79 29.94
CA ALA A 291 12.99 -9.61 30.13
C ALA A 291 13.31 -8.80 31.39
N LEU A 292 12.57 -7.70 31.64
CA LEU A 292 12.73 -6.87 32.82
C LEU A 292 12.47 -7.66 34.12
N LEU A 293 11.41 -8.46 34.17
CA LEU A 293 11.07 -9.27 35.34
C LEU A 293 12.12 -10.36 35.59
N VAL A 294 12.60 -11.03 34.53
CA VAL A 294 13.68 -12.03 34.64
C VAL A 294 14.99 -11.41 35.14
N ASP A 295 15.33 -10.22 34.65
CA ASP A 295 16.52 -9.51 35.12
C ASP A 295 16.37 -9.05 36.57
N PHE A 296 15.16 -8.65 36.99
CA PHE A 296 14.86 -8.31 38.38
C PHE A 296 14.97 -9.53 39.30
N ASP A 297 14.41 -10.68 38.93
CA ASP A 297 14.56 -11.93 39.69
C ASP A 297 16.03 -12.31 39.86
N ARG A 298 16.84 -12.15 38.80
CA ARG A 298 18.29 -12.36 38.86
C ARG A 298 18.95 -11.37 39.81
N TYR A 299 18.57 -10.10 39.77
CA TYR A 299 19.09 -9.08 40.68
C TYR A 299 18.74 -9.40 42.15
N CYS A 300 17.52 -9.84 42.44
CA CYS A 300 17.12 -10.26 43.79
C CYS A 300 17.90 -11.49 44.30
N GLN A 301 18.20 -12.44 43.42
CA GLN A 301 18.91 -13.67 43.79
C GLN A 301 20.41 -13.48 43.97
N TYR A 302 21.05 -12.68 43.11
CA TYR A 302 22.52 -12.62 43.01
C TYR A 302 23.10 -11.22 43.28
N GLY A 303 22.26 -10.20 43.43
CA GLY A 303 22.69 -8.81 43.56
C GLY A 303 23.38 -8.26 42.31
N THR A 304 23.31 -8.96 41.18
CA THR A 304 24.06 -8.60 39.96
C THR A 304 23.34 -7.49 39.19
N PRO A 305 23.95 -6.30 39.03
CA PRO A 305 23.39 -5.23 38.22
C PRO A 305 23.28 -5.64 36.74
N GLN A 306 22.48 -4.92 35.97
CA GLN A 306 22.37 -5.13 34.52
C GLN A 306 23.71 -4.88 33.80
N ARG A 307 23.79 -5.27 32.53
CA ARG A 307 24.99 -5.11 31.69
C ARG A 307 25.47 -3.66 31.56
N ASP A 308 24.57 -2.71 31.75
CA ASP A 308 24.81 -1.26 31.75
C ASP A 308 25.21 -0.70 33.13
N GLY A 309 25.31 -1.56 34.16
CA GLY A 309 25.62 -1.17 35.54
C GLY A 309 24.41 -0.73 36.35
N THR A 310 23.19 -0.76 35.79
CA THR A 310 21.97 -0.34 36.50
C THR A 310 21.59 -1.35 37.57
N ALA A 311 21.41 -0.87 38.82
CA ALA A 311 20.80 -1.64 39.89
C ALA A 311 19.29 -1.70 39.69
N LEU A 312 18.73 -2.90 39.56
CA LEU A 312 17.28 -3.11 39.38
C LEU A 312 16.56 -3.08 40.74
N GLU A 313 16.63 -1.95 41.44
CA GLU A 313 15.80 -1.75 42.62
C GLU A 313 14.31 -1.75 42.24
N ILE A 314 13.44 -2.11 43.19
CA ILE A 314 11.98 -2.19 42.98
C ILE A 314 11.43 -0.91 42.32
N ARG A 315 11.94 0.26 42.73
CA ARG A 315 11.52 1.55 42.16
C ARG A 315 11.78 1.63 40.66
N VAL A 316 12.98 1.25 40.22
CA VAL A 316 13.39 1.28 38.81
C VAL A 316 12.54 0.32 37.97
N VAL A 317 12.22 -0.86 38.53
CA VAL A 317 11.37 -1.84 37.85
C VAL A 317 9.94 -1.33 37.72
N VAL A 318 9.38 -0.75 38.78
CA VAL A 318 8.02 -0.18 38.76
C VAL A 318 7.94 0.99 37.77
N GLU A 319 8.93 1.87 37.73
CA GLU A 319 9.00 2.98 36.77
C GLU A 319 9.01 2.47 35.32
N ARG A 320 9.90 1.52 35.00
CA ARG A 320 9.97 0.93 33.65
C ARG A 320 8.71 0.15 33.26
N LEU A 321 8.07 -0.55 34.20
CA LEU A 321 6.79 -1.20 33.95
C LEU A 321 5.70 -0.16 33.66
N HIS A 322 5.68 0.94 34.40
CA HIS A 322 4.72 2.02 34.19
C HIS A 322 4.92 2.68 32.82
N GLU A 323 6.17 2.88 32.39
CA GLU A 323 6.50 3.39 31.04
C GLU A 323 5.97 2.45 29.94
N LEU A 324 6.22 1.14 30.05
CA LEU A 324 5.74 0.14 29.09
C LEU A 324 4.20 0.09 29.03
N VAL A 325 3.53 0.18 30.18
CA VAL A 325 2.06 0.22 30.24
C VAL A 325 1.53 1.53 29.66
N SER A 326 2.14 2.66 29.96
CA SER A 326 1.74 3.96 29.41
C SER A 326 1.87 3.98 27.88
N LEU A 327 2.94 3.37 27.35
CA LEU A 327 3.16 3.23 25.91
C LEU A 327 2.10 2.35 25.24
N SER A 328 1.65 1.30 25.93
CA SER A 328 0.56 0.44 25.45
C SER A 328 -0.78 1.20 25.41
N GLN A 329 -1.04 2.04 26.40
CA GLN A 329 -2.26 2.85 26.52
C GLN A 329 -2.33 3.97 25.48
N SER A 330 -1.20 4.59 25.11
CA SER A 330 -1.15 5.58 24.04
C SER A 330 -1.31 4.99 22.64
N THR A 331 -1.00 3.69 22.47
CA THR A 331 -1.08 2.98 21.18
C THR A 331 -2.47 2.36 20.92
N LEU A 332 -3.23 2.04 21.98
CA LEU A 332 -4.59 1.49 21.91
C LEU A 332 -5.62 2.33 21.10
N PRO A 333 -5.65 3.67 21.17
CA PRO A 333 -6.58 4.50 20.39
C PRO A 333 -6.32 4.46 18.87
N LEU A 334 -5.07 4.26 18.45
CA LEU A 334 -4.66 4.12 17.04
C LEU A 334 -4.96 2.74 16.47
N ALA A 335 -5.24 1.77 17.34
CA ALA A 335 -5.48 0.37 17.02
C ALA A 335 -6.97 -0.02 17.18
N ARG A 336 -7.91 0.92 17.03
CA ARG A 336 -9.34 0.58 17.05
C ARG A 336 -9.60 -0.54 16.03
N PRO A 337 -10.02 -1.72 16.49
CA PRO A 337 -10.18 -2.86 15.61
C PRO A 337 -11.38 -2.61 14.69
N ILE A 338 -11.17 -2.79 13.39
CA ILE A 338 -12.24 -3.24 12.50
C ILE A 338 -12.71 -4.56 13.10
N ALA A 339 -13.92 -4.56 13.67
CA ALA A 339 -14.49 -5.71 14.34
C ALA A 339 -14.41 -6.95 13.43
N ILE A 340 -13.48 -7.86 13.76
CA ILE A 340 -13.47 -9.20 13.20
C ILE A 340 -14.67 -9.89 13.83
N GLY A 341 -15.73 -10.06 13.02
CA GLY A 341 -16.89 -10.84 13.39
C GLY A 341 -16.43 -12.25 13.75
N MET A 342 -16.43 -12.56 15.05
CA MET A 342 -16.39 -13.94 15.52
C MET A 342 -17.69 -14.60 15.07
N HIS A 343 -17.64 -15.27 13.93
CA HIS A 343 -18.65 -16.25 13.57
C HIS A 343 -18.52 -17.43 14.53
N GLN A 344 -19.56 -17.60 15.34
CA GLN A 344 -19.86 -18.85 16.04
C GLN A 344 -19.81 -20.00 15.03
N MET A 345 -18.95 -20.97 15.30
CA MET A 345 -19.05 -22.31 14.73
C MET A 345 -20.13 -23.10 15.49
N PRO A 346 -20.84 -24.01 14.81
CA PRO A 346 -22.03 -24.70 15.30
C PRO A 346 -21.80 -25.64 16.49
#